data_AF-A0A1F9ZVB6-F1
#
_entry.id   AF-A0A1F9ZVB6-F1
#
_cell.length_a   1.000
_cell.length_b   1.000
_cell.length_c   1.000
_cell.angle_alpha   90.00
_cell.angle_beta   90.00
_cell.angle_gamma   90.00
#
_symmetry.space_group_name_H-M   'P 1'
#
loop_
_entity.id
_entity.type
_entity.pdbx_description
1 polymer ?
#
loop_
_entity_poly.entity_id
_entity_poly.type
_entity_poly.pdbx_seq_one_letter_code
_entity_poly.pdbx_strand_id
1 'polypeptide(L)'
;MGILLVPNGVSAGTTKIVVQDRTGDLGPKIDWETGDIVLWWPDTTSLTKVGYFDILSFSLSYKAKTYTFGMEVAADLPKEGSPLPTGFKALEWLMWIDPEPWNMKYNNILSLYSIKLVYYELEYFAFIQDYATGEVLASLPFTIDGSKLQVEFTASSIGNLESFWFMPCTVVRWSIAGYWDLDSTDPGAAPGQVWWDIPWPPQ
;
A
#
# COMPACT_ATOMS: atom_id res chain seq x y z
N MET A 1 -25.22 15.24 8.31
CA MET A 1 -24.30 16.26 7.76
C MET A 1 -23.08 15.51 7.25
N GLY A 2 -22.98 15.32 5.93
CA GLY A 2 -21.83 14.65 5.31
C GLY A 2 -20.66 15.62 5.24
N ILE A 3 -19.51 15.23 5.78
CA ILE A 3 -18.26 15.97 5.62
C ILE A 3 -17.77 15.64 4.21
N LEU A 4 -17.92 16.59 3.29
CA LEU A 4 -17.28 16.54 1.98
C LEU A 4 -15.76 16.65 2.20
N LEU A 5 -15.03 15.55 2.06
CA LEU A 5 -13.57 15.55 2.09
C LEU A 5 -13.08 16.04 0.73
N VAL A 6 -12.73 17.31 0.64
CA VAL A 6 -12.12 17.89 -0.57
C VAL A 6 -10.67 17.40 -0.63
N PRO A 7 -10.19 16.83 -1.76
CA PRO A 7 -8.78 16.49 -1.93
C PRO A 7 -7.95 17.77 -1.83
N ASN A 8 -7.24 17.93 -0.72
CA ASN A 8 -6.28 19.03 -0.56
C ASN A 8 -5.03 18.70 -1.38
N GLY A 9 -4.54 19.68 -2.13
CA GLY A 9 -3.40 19.49 -3.03
C GLY A 9 -2.14 19.04 -2.28
N VAL A 10 -1.49 18.00 -2.81
CA VAL A 10 -0.24 17.44 -2.31
C VAL A 10 0.96 18.20 -2.89
N SER A 11 2.00 18.45 -2.10
CA SER A 11 3.25 19.10 -2.54
C SER A 11 4.45 18.24 -2.20
N ALA A 12 4.87 17.39 -3.15
CA ALA A 12 6.05 16.55 -3.01
C ALA A 12 7.31 17.36 -2.64
N GLY A 13 8.11 16.76 -1.76
CA GLY A 13 9.35 17.33 -1.21
C GLY A 13 10.61 16.84 -1.89
N THR A 14 11.71 16.81 -1.14
CA THR A 14 12.93 16.11 -1.57
C THR A 14 12.65 14.61 -1.61
N THR A 15 12.86 13.99 -2.76
CA THR A 15 12.72 12.54 -2.93
C THR A 15 13.72 11.81 -2.05
N LYS A 16 13.22 10.94 -1.16
CA LYS A 16 14.02 10.04 -0.33
C LYS A 16 14.19 8.68 -0.99
N ILE A 17 13.12 8.17 -1.61
CA ILE A 17 13.06 6.84 -2.22
C ILE A 17 12.32 6.94 -3.55
N VAL A 18 12.84 6.24 -4.56
CA VAL A 18 12.11 5.86 -5.78
C VAL A 18 12.40 4.38 -6.02
N VAL A 19 11.35 3.58 -6.16
CA VAL A 19 11.43 2.18 -6.54
C VAL A 19 10.72 2.03 -7.87
N GLN A 20 11.34 1.34 -8.82
CA GLN A 20 10.70 0.93 -10.05
C GLN A 20 10.31 -0.53 -9.93
N ASP A 21 9.21 -0.87 -10.58
CA ASP A 21 8.68 -2.21 -10.63
C ASP A 21 8.55 -2.68 -12.07
N ARG A 22 8.39 -3.99 -12.29
CA ARG A 22 8.11 -4.50 -13.63
C ARG A 22 6.63 -4.27 -13.95
N THR A 23 6.28 -4.53 -15.21
CA THR A 23 4.91 -4.39 -15.68
C THR A 23 4.35 -5.77 -15.90
N GLY A 24 3.14 -5.99 -15.41
CA GLY A 24 2.39 -7.24 -15.55
C GLY A 24 2.86 -8.34 -14.62
N ASP A 25 3.44 -8.02 -13.47
CA ASP A 25 3.99 -8.98 -12.52
C ASP A 25 3.23 -9.08 -11.20
N LEU A 26 1.90 -9.03 -11.30
CA LEU A 26 1.00 -9.34 -10.19
C LEU A 26 1.45 -10.59 -9.42
N GLY A 27 1.65 -10.40 -8.12
CA GLY A 27 2.09 -11.40 -7.18
C GLY A 27 1.12 -12.58 -7.00
N PRO A 28 1.63 -13.73 -6.57
CA PRO A 28 0.81 -14.90 -6.27
C PRO A 28 -0.01 -14.72 -4.98
N LYS A 29 -1.06 -15.53 -4.81
CA LYS A 29 -1.60 -15.82 -3.47
C LYS A 29 -0.57 -16.54 -2.64
N ILE A 30 -0.36 -16.04 -1.44
CA ILE A 30 0.43 -16.73 -0.43
C ILE A 30 -0.51 -17.21 0.69
N ASP A 31 -0.28 -18.44 1.16
CA ASP A 31 -0.86 -18.93 2.40
C ASP A 31 -0.13 -18.26 3.55
N TRP A 32 -0.83 -17.46 4.36
CA TRP A 32 -0.17 -16.75 5.45
C TRP A 32 0.28 -17.66 6.60
N GLU A 33 -0.28 -18.87 6.71
CA GLU A 33 0.14 -19.85 7.73
C GLU A 33 1.34 -20.67 7.27
N THR A 34 1.40 -21.06 5.99
CA THR A 34 2.46 -21.94 5.47
C THR A 34 3.53 -21.23 4.65
N GLY A 35 3.26 -20.02 4.16
CA GLY A 35 4.12 -19.31 3.22
C GLY A 35 4.12 -19.87 1.80
N ASP A 36 3.31 -20.90 1.52
CA ASP A 36 3.23 -21.51 0.21
C ASP A 36 2.47 -20.63 -0.78
N ILE A 37 2.87 -20.71 -2.05
CA ILE A 37 2.07 -20.14 -3.13
C ILE A 37 0.81 -20.98 -3.31
N VAL A 38 -0.33 -20.43 -2.92
CA VAL A 38 -1.64 -21.07 -3.04
C VAL A 38 -2.17 -20.94 -4.47
N LEU A 39 -1.87 -19.83 -5.14
CA LEU A 39 -2.36 -19.58 -6.50
C LEU A 39 -1.50 -18.55 -7.23
N TRP A 40 -1.02 -18.89 -8.42
CA TRP A 40 -0.62 -17.88 -9.42
C TRP A 40 -1.82 -17.45 -10.21
N TRP A 41 -2.00 -16.15 -10.43
CA TRP A 41 -3.05 -15.67 -11.32
C TRP A 41 -2.81 -16.18 -12.73
N PRO A 42 -3.70 -17.01 -13.29
CA PRO A 42 -3.61 -17.33 -14.71
C PRO A 42 -3.77 -16.02 -15.51
N ASP A 43 -2.98 -15.84 -16.56
CA ASP A 43 -3.09 -14.71 -17.50
C ASP A 43 -4.51 -14.53 -18.08
N THR A 44 -5.32 -15.58 -18.01
CA THR A 44 -6.72 -15.61 -18.47
C THR A 44 -7.70 -14.99 -17.49
N THR A 45 -7.33 -14.77 -16.22
CA THR A 45 -8.22 -14.16 -15.24
C THR A 45 -8.52 -12.70 -15.60
N SER A 46 -9.71 -12.22 -15.26
CA SER A 46 -10.06 -10.82 -15.50
C SER A 46 -9.21 -9.85 -14.66
N LEU A 47 -8.58 -10.35 -13.59
CA LEU A 47 -7.80 -9.59 -12.63
C LEU A 47 -6.45 -9.17 -13.17
N THR A 48 -5.76 -10.07 -13.89
CA THR A 48 -4.50 -9.77 -14.58
C THR A 48 -4.65 -8.75 -15.71
N LYS A 49 -5.88 -8.37 -16.05
CA LYS A 49 -6.21 -7.36 -17.07
C LYS A 49 -6.55 -6.00 -16.47
N VAL A 50 -6.58 -5.90 -15.14
CA VAL A 50 -6.90 -4.67 -14.43
C VAL A 50 -5.59 -3.98 -14.07
N GLY A 51 -5.15 -3.07 -14.94
CA GLY A 51 -3.82 -2.46 -14.83
C GLY A 51 -3.60 -1.59 -13.59
N TYR A 52 -4.65 -1.14 -12.90
CA TYR A 52 -4.48 -0.39 -11.65
C TYR A 52 -4.16 -1.28 -10.43
N PHE A 53 -4.04 -2.59 -10.61
CA PHE A 53 -3.47 -3.51 -9.62
C PHE A 53 -1.95 -3.63 -9.73
N ASP A 54 -1.39 -3.33 -10.91
CA ASP A 54 0.01 -3.51 -11.27
C ASP A 54 0.80 -2.23 -10.95
N ILE A 55 1.66 -2.30 -9.95
CA ILE A 55 2.53 -1.20 -9.52
C ILE A 55 3.62 -1.05 -10.58
N LEU A 56 3.92 0.19 -10.96
CA LEU A 56 5.04 0.52 -11.84
C LEU A 56 6.14 1.27 -11.10
N SER A 57 5.74 2.08 -10.12
CA SER A 57 6.70 2.74 -9.26
C SER A 57 6.11 3.13 -7.92
N PHE A 58 7.03 3.26 -6.96
CA PHE A 58 6.78 3.80 -5.64
C PHE A 58 7.72 4.97 -5.38
N SER A 59 7.26 5.97 -4.65
CA SER A 59 8.10 7.06 -4.18
C SER A 59 7.76 7.48 -2.76
N LEU A 60 8.78 7.91 -2.03
CA LEU A 60 8.63 8.60 -0.75
C LEU A 60 9.42 9.89 -0.81
N SER A 61 8.76 11.02 -0.58
CA SER A 61 9.42 12.33 -0.48
C SER A 61 9.16 12.96 0.89
N TYR A 62 9.98 13.95 1.26
CA TYR A 62 9.86 14.65 2.54
C TYR A 62 10.05 16.16 2.36
N LYS A 63 9.14 16.93 2.95
CA LYS A 63 9.16 18.40 2.99
C LYS A 63 8.62 18.89 4.32
N ALA A 64 9.43 19.66 5.05
CA ALA A 64 8.96 20.39 6.24
C ALA A 64 8.11 19.57 7.24
N LYS A 65 8.56 18.34 7.58
CA LYS A 65 7.88 17.37 8.47
C LYS A 65 6.69 16.60 7.88
N THR A 66 6.40 16.80 6.60
CA THR A 66 5.41 16.02 5.85
C THR A 66 6.12 15.05 4.93
N TYR A 67 5.67 13.80 4.95
CA TYR A 67 6.02 12.78 3.98
C TYR A 67 4.94 12.71 2.91
N THR A 68 5.34 12.46 1.66
CA THR A 68 4.43 12.14 0.57
C THR A 68 4.77 10.74 0.07
N PHE A 69 3.84 9.81 0.28
CA PHE A 69 3.81 8.51 -0.39
C PHE A 69 3.23 8.72 -1.78
N GLY A 70 3.94 8.29 -2.83
CA GLY A 70 3.44 8.27 -4.19
C GLY A 70 3.52 6.87 -4.79
N MET A 71 2.55 6.52 -5.63
CA MET A 71 2.54 5.28 -6.38
C MET A 71 2.03 5.55 -7.80
N GLU A 72 2.64 4.90 -8.79
CA GLU A 72 2.18 4.84 -10.17
C GLU A 72 1.81 3.39 -10.49
N VAL A 73 0.69 3.19 -11.15
CA VAL A 73 0.19 1.88 -11.58
C VAL A 73 0.04 1.80 -13.10
N ALA A 74 -0.16 0.62 -13.67
CA ALA A 74 -0.15 0.42 -15.12
C ALA A 74 -1.39 0.95 -15.88
N ALA A 75 -2.44 1.35 -15.17
CA ALA A 75 -3.62 1.97 -15.76
C ALA A 75 -4.21 3.05 -14.86
N ASP A 76 -5.10 3.88 -15.41
CA ASP A 76 -5.84 4.87 -14.64
C ASP A 76 -6.59 4.22 -13.47
N LEU A 77 -6.52 4.86 -12.30
CA LEU A 77 -7.30 4.45 -11.13
C LEU A 77 -8.82 4.53 -11.43
N PRO A 78 -9.66 3.72 -10.76
CA PRO A 78 -11.12 3.78 -10.92
C PRO A 78 -11.67 5.21 -10.77
N LYS A 79 -12.57 5.63 -11.65
CA LYS A 79 -13.30 6.89 -11.42
C LYS A 79 -14.28 6.71 -10.27
N GLU A 80 -14.44 7.70 -9.40
CA GLU A 80 -15.50 7.70 -8.40
C GLU A 80 -16.87 7.39 -9.04
N GLY A 81 -17.68 6.59 -8.37
CA GLY A 81 -18.94 6.06 -8.91
C GLY A 81 -18.80 4.82 -9.82
N SER A 82 -17.59 4.41 -10.21
CA SER A 82 -17.38 3.25 -11.09
C SER A 82 -17.32 1.95 -10.29
N PRO A 83 -18.05 0.90 -10.67
CA PRO A 83 -17.98 -0.36 -9.96
C PRO A 83 -16.60 -1.00 -10.12
N LEU A 84 -16.11 -1.62 -9.03
CA LEU A 84 -14.98 -2.53 -9.09
C LEU A 84 -15.35 -3.80 -9.89
N PRO A 85 -14.37 -4.56 -10.40
CA PRO A 85 -14.59 -5.88 -10.98
C PRO A 85 -15.43 -6.77 -10.04
N THR A 86 -16.30 -7.59 -10.63
CA THR A 86 -17.27 -8.39 -9.88
C THR A 86 -16.61 -9.22 -8.77
N GLY A 87 -17.15 -9.09 -7.55
CA GLY A 87 -16.70 -9.86 -6.38
C GLY A 87 -15.84 -9.06 -5.40
N PHE A 88 -15.31 -7.89 -5.80
CA PHE A 88 -14.58 -7.02 -4.89
C PHE A 88 -15.45 -5.96 -4.25
N LYS A 89 -15.14 -5.67 -2.99
CA LYS A 89 -15.75 -4.61 -2.20
C LYS A 89 -14.83 -3.41 -2.05
N ALA A 90 -13.53 -3.66 -1.94
CA ALA A 90 -12.54 -2.61 -1.77
C ALA A 90 -11.26 -2.92 -2.53
N LEU A 91 -10.52 -1.87 -2.84
CA LEU A 91 -9.16 -1.90 -3.33
C LEU A 91 -8.32 -0.92 -2.51
N GLU A 92 -7.14 -1.35 -2.07
CA GLU A 92 -6.20 -0.54 -1.30
C GLU A 92 -4.89 -0.43 -2.08
N TRP A 93 -4.38 0.79 -2.22
CA TRP A 93 -3.00 1.07 -2.58
C TRP A 93 -2.31 1.60 -1.35
N LEU A 94 -1.32 0.87 -0.85
CA LEU A 94 -0.79 1.14 0.47
C LEU A 94 0.72 0.98 0.57
N MET A 95 1.25 1.53 1.65
CA MET A 95 2.57 1.22 2.17
C MET A 95 2.43 0.75 3.61
N TRP A 96 2.90 -0.46 3.88
CA TRP A 96 3.24 -0.89 5.23
C TRP A 96 4.58 -0.27 5.62
N ILE A 97 4.67 0.22 6.84
CA ILE A 97 5.87 0.88 7.34
C ILE A 97 6.10 0.58 8.82
N ASP A 98 7.35 0.25 9.14
CA ASP A 98 7.85 0.15 10.51
C ASP A 98 8.94 1.21 10.68
N PRO A 99 8.69 2.28 11.46
CA PRO A 99 9.65 3.35 11.69
C PRO A 99 10.83 2.92 12.56
N GLU A 100 10.77 1.72 13.16
CA GLU A 100 11.80 1.13 14.00
C GLU A 100 12.12 -0.29 13.50
N PRO A 101 12.87 -0.44 12.40
CA PRO A 101 12.94 -1.67 11.58
C PRO A 101 13.48 -2.92 12.28
N TRP A 102 13.90 -2.80 13.54
CA TRP A 102 14.42 -3.87 14.38
C TRP A 102 13.38 -4.40 15.38
N ASN A 103 12.19 -3.81 15.49
CA ASN A 103 11.14 -4.29 16.40
C ASN A 103 10.72 -5.73 16.07
N MET A 104 10.64 -6.09 14.78
CA MET A 104 10.30 -7.46 14.34
C MET A 104 11.24 -8.55 14.87
N LYS A 105 12.51 -8.22 15.15
CA LYS A 105 13.51 -9.21 15.57
C LYS A 105 13.62 -9.34 17.09
N TYR A 106 13.17 -8.34 17.85
CA TYR A 106 13.49 -8.21 19.27
C TYR A 106 12.30 -7.88 20.18
N ASN A 107 11.11 -7.52 19.66
CA ASN A 107 9.97 -7.09 20.47
C ASN A 107 8.64 -7.63 19.94
N ASN A 108 7.77 -8.10 20.84
CA ASN A 108 6.40 -8.53 20.52
C ASN A 108 5.43 -7.35 20.26
N ILE A 109 5.94 -6.14 20.05
CA ILE A 109 5.14 -4.94 19.76
C ILE A 109 5.61 -4.44 18.40
N LEU A 110 4.86 -4.81 17.37
CA LEU A 110 5.06 -4.32 16.01
C LEU A 110 4.46 -2.90 15.95
N SER A 111 5.30 -1.86 15.89
CA SER A 111 4.87 -0.52 15.48
C SER A 111 4.70 -0.47 13.97
N LEU A 112 3.83 -1.33 13.46
CA LEU A 112 3.54 -1.46 12.04
C LEU A 112 2.36 -0.54 11.70
N TYR A 113 2.60 0.40 10.81
CA TYR A 113 1.57 1.30 10.30
C TYR A 113 1.28 0.99 8.84
N SER A 114 0.08 1.36 8.42
CA SER A 114 -0.32 1.32 7.03
C SER A 114 -0.81 2.68 6.58
N ILE A 115 -0.18 3.22 5.54
CA ILE A 115 -0.57 4.47 4.89
C ILE A 115 -1.28 4.04 3.61
N LYS A 116 -2.58 4.31 3.50
CA LYS A 116 -3.40 3.74 2.43
C LYS A 116 -4.22 4.81 1.71
N LEU A 117 -4.38 4.62 0.40
CA LEU A 117 -5.54 5.07 -0.36
C LEU A 117 -6.46 3.86 -0.57
N VAL A 118 -7.74 4.00 -0.26
CA VAL A 118 -8.74 2.95 -0.37
C VAL A 118 -9.86 3.41 -1.28
N TYR A 119 -10.23 2.59 -2.25
CA TYR A 119 -11.47 2.72 -3.00
C TYR A 119 -12.50 1.74 -2.44
N TYR A 120 -13.55 2.26 -1.82
CA TYR A 120 -14.60 1.48 -1.18
C TYR A 120 -15.95 2.16 -1.38
N GLU A 121 -17.01 1.38 -1.60
CA GLU A 121 -18.37 1.92 -1.81
C GLU A 121 -18.43 3.05 -2.88
N LEU A 122 -17.58 2.94 -3.91
CA LEU A 122 -17.46 3.86 -5.05
C LEU A 122 -16.78 5.20 -4.76
N GLU A 123 -16.17 5.35 -3.59
CA GLU A 123 -15.49 6.57 -3.13
C GLU A 123 -14.05 6.30 -2.68
N TYR A 124 -13.22 7.35 -2.70
CA TYR A 124 -11.85 7.30 -2.20
C TYR A 124 -11.72 7.80 -0.76
N PHE A 125 -10.91 7.10 0.01
CA PHE A 125 -10.52 7.49 1.36
C PHE A 125 -9.03 7.25 1.53
N ALA A 126 -8.30 8.21 2.09
CA ALA A 126 -6.92 7.98 2.52
C ALA A 126 -6.80 8.14 4.03
N PHE A 127 -6.05 7.24 4.65
CA PHE A 127 -5.84 7.24 6.09
C PHE A 127 -4.55 6.54 6.47
N ILE A 128 -4.11 6.81 7.70
CA ILE A 128 -3.10 6.02 8.38
C ILE A 128 -3.75 5.17 9.47
N GLN A 129 -3.36 3.91 9.53
CA GLN A 129 -3.86 2.93 10.48
C GLN A 129 -2.71 2.23 11.19
N ASP A 130 -2.85 2.05 12.51
CA ASP A 130 -2.03 1.13 13.30
C ASP A 130 -2.46 -0.29 12.98
N TYR A 131 -1.52 -1.12 12.52
CA TYR A 131 -1.81 -2.48 12.10
C TYR A 131 -2.11 -3.41 13.28
N ALA A 132 -1.44 -3.21 14.41
CA ALA A 132 -1.58 -4.08 15.57
C ALA A 132 -2.95 -3.91 16.24
N THR A 133 -3.46 -2.69 16.30
CA THR A 133 -4.75 -2.37 16.93
C THR A 133 -5.90 -2.27 15.93
N GLY A 134 -5.59 -2.05 14.65
CA GLY A 134 -6.58 -1.71 13.62
C GLY A 134 -7.10 -0.27 13.71
N GLU A 135 -6.58 0.54 14.63
CA GLU A 135 -7.03 1.92 14.86
C GLU A 135 -6.64 2.83 13.70
N VAL A 136 -7.62 3.59 13.17
CA VAL A 136 -7.35 4.67 12.22
C VAL A 136 -6.88 5.89 13.01
N LEU A 137 -5.60 6.25 12.85
CA LEU A 137 -4.99 7.34 13.61
C LEU A 137 -5.35 8.71 13.03
N ALA A 138 -5.46 8.82 11.71
CA ALA A 138 -5.86 10.05 11.02
C ALA A 138 -6.33 9.78 9.58
N SER A 139 -7.25 10.60 9.09
CA SER A 139 -7.50 10.77 7.66
C SER A 139 -6.37 11.59 7.03
N LEU A 140 -6.01 11.26 5.79
CA LEU A 140 -4.89 11.85 5.08
C LEU A 140 -5.36 12.58 3.82
N PRO A 141 -4.74 13.71 3.45
CA PRO A 141 -4.96 14.32 2.15
C PRO A 141 -4.28 13.49 1.06
N PHE A 142 -4.91 13.47 -0.11
CA PHE A 142 -4.44 12.69 -1.26
C PHE A 142 -4.79 13.38 -2.58
N THR A 143 -4.07 12.99 -3.64
CA THR A 143 -4.37 13.34 -5.02
C THR A 143 -4.33 12.10 -5.90
N ILE A 144 -5.16 12.10 -6.96
CA ILE A 144 -5.16 11.10 -8.02
C ILE A 144 -5.08 11.85 -9.35
N ASP A 145 -4.14 11.44 -10.20
CA ASP A 145 -3.97 11.94 -11.56
C ASP A 145 -3.75 10.75 -12.51
N GLY A 146 -4.84 10.29 -13.13
CA GLY A 146 -4.84 9.10 -13.98
C GLY A 146 -4.34 7.87 -13.21
N SER A 147 -3.17 7.38 -13.57
CA SER A 147 -2.50 6.22 -12.98
C SER A 147 -1.64 6.53 -11.75
N LYS A 148 -1.59 7.79 -11.31
CA LYS A 148 -0.74 8.24 -10.21
C LYS A 148 -1.57 8.62 -9.00
N LEU A 149 -1.14 8.17 -7.84
CA LEU A 149 -1.68 8.57 -6.55
C LEU A 149 -0.59 9.16 -5.66
N GLN A 150 -0.98 10.11 -4.82
CA GLN A 150 -0.13 10.62 -3.75
C GLN A 150 -0.94 10.76 -2.46
N VAL A 151 -0.34 10.41 -1.32
CA VAL A 151 -0.93 10.52 0.01
C VAL A 151 0.09 11.20 0.93
N GLU A 152 -0.32 12.25 1.64
CA GLU A 152 0.57 12.90 2.60
C GLU A 152 0.28 12.46 4.03
N PHE A 153 1.33 12.28 4.81
CA PHE A 153 1.25 12.02 6.24
C PHE A 153 2.36 12.77 6.97
N THR A 154 2.18 13.02 8.26
CA THR A 154 3.12 13.83 9.03
C THR A 154 4.04 12.95 9.86
N ALA A 155 5.27 13.42 10.09
CA ALA A 155 6.20 12.76 11.00
C ALA A 155 5.68 12.67 12.45
N SER A 156 4.69 13.47 12.83
CA SER A 156 4.02 13.33 14.13
C SER A 156 3.14 12.09 14.25
N SER A 157 2.75 11.46 13.13
CA SER A 157 1.90 10.26 13.15
C SER A 157 2.69 8.99 13.42
N ILE A 158 3.93 8.88 12.92
CA ILE A 158 4.74 7.64 13.01
C ILE A 158 6.20 7.88 13.37
N GLY A 159 6.58 9.10 13.74
CA GLY A 159 7.96 9.47 13.96
C GLY A 159 8.71 9.86 12.69
N ASN A 160 10.01 10.13 12.84
CA ASN A 160 10.89 10.48 11.72
C ASN A 160 11.44 9.21 11.07
N LEU A 161 11.28 9.11 9.75
CA LEU A 161 11.80 8.03 8.91
C LEU A 161 13.28 8.30 8.54
N GLU A 162 14.17 8.08 9.50
CA GLU A 162 15.64 8.12 9.28
C GLU A 162 16.19 6.73 8.94
N SER A 163 15.71 5.70 9.63
CA SER A 163 15.95 4.28 9.32
C SER A 163 14.64 3.55 9.56
N PHE A 164 14.08 2.94 8.53
CA PHE A 164 12.75 2.36 8.56
C PHE A 164 12.65 1.19 7.59
N TRP A 165 11.69 0.31 7.84
CA TRP A 165 11.28 -0.74 6.92
C TRP A 165 10.00 -0.32 6.24
N PHE A 166 9.84 -0.68 4.97
CA PHE A 166 8.60 -0.44 4.24
C PHE A 166 8.34 -1.52 3.19
N MET A 167 7.06 -1.69 2.86
CA MET A 167 6.59 -2.55 1.77
C MET A 167 5.38 -1.90 1.09
N PRO A 168 5.53 -1.42 -0.16
CA PRO A 168 4.39 -0.95 -0.95
C PRO A 168 3.65 -2.14 -1.56
N CYS A 169 2.31 -2.10 -1.53
CA CYS A 169 1.49 -3.14 -2.15
C CYS A 169 0.12 -2.64 -2.60
N THR A 170 -0.51 -3.42 -3.47
CA THR A 170 -1.93 -3.33 -3.83
C THR A 170 -2.68 -4.50 -3.23
N VAL A 171 -3.87 -4.23 -2.69
CA VAL A 171 -4.67 -5.24 -1.97
C VAL A 171 -6.12 -5.15 -2.40
N VAL A 172 -6.73 -6.27 -2.76
CA VAL A 172 -8.19 -6.36 -2.96
C VAL A 172 -8.87 -6.99 -1.77
N ARG A 173 -10.09 -6.52 -1.46
CA ARG A 173 -10.97 -7.13 -0.47
C ARG A 173 -12.27 -7.61 -1.08
N TRP A 174 -12.71 -8.80 -0.72
CA TRP A 174 -14.07 -9.31 -1.00
C TRP A 174 -14.96 -9.35 0.26
N SER A 175 -14.36 -9.20 1.45
CA SER A 175 -15.07 -9.05 2.72
C SER A 175 -14.20 -8.32 3.76
N ILE A 176 -14.75 -8.03 4.94
CA ILE A 176 -14.00 -7.40 6.05
C ILE A 176 -12.79 -8.26 6.45
N ALA A 177 -12.95 -9.59 6.50
CA ALA A 177 -11.91 -10.53 6.90
C ALA A 177 -11.09 -11.10 5.73
N GLY A 178 -11.54 -10.91 4.48
CA GLY A 178 -10.93 -11.50 3.30
C GLY A 178 -10.26 -10.44 2.44
N TYR A 179 -8.93 -10.45 2.45
CA TYR A 179 -8.09 -9.62 1.60
C TYR A 179 -7.04 -10.48 0.88
N TRP A 180 -6.46 -9.94 -0.19
CA TRP A 180 -5.38 -10.57 -0.92
C TRP A 180 -4.51 -9.51 -1.56
N ASP A 181 -3.22 -9.61 -1.28
CA ASP A 181 -2.17 -8.78 -1.87
C ASP A 181 -1.98 -9.19 -3.34
N LEU A 182 -2.22 -8.25 -4.24
CA LEU A 182 -2.14 -8.48 -5.68
C LEU A 182 -0.77 -8.14 -6.25
N ASP A 183 -0.11 -7.16 -5.67
CA ASP A 183 1.18 -6.72 -6.18
C ASP A 183 2.00 -6.02 -5.11
N SER A 184 3.32 -6.04 -5.28
CA SER A 184 4.32 -5.39 -4.45
C SER A 184 5.57 -5.21 -5.31
N THR A 185 6.40 -4.20 -5.01
CA THR A 185 7.59 -3.92 -5.84
C THR A 185 8.54 -5.12 -5.99
N ASP A 186 9.51 -5.12 -6.90
CA ASP A 186 10.41 -6.28 -6.98
C ASP A 186 11.29 -6.56 -5.72
N PRO A 187 11.63 -7.84 -5.44
CA PRO A 187 12.65 -8.24 -4.47
C PRO A 187 13.97 -7.46 -4.58
N GLY A 188 14.36 -6.78 -3.51
CA GLY A 188 15.61 -6.01 -3.43
C GLY A 188 15.64 -4.73 -4.28
N ALA A 189 14.49 -4.21 -4.71
CA ALA A 189 14.43 -3.03 -5.59
C ALA A 189 14.91 -1.72 -4.92
N ALA A 190 14.97 -1.64 -3.58
CA ALA A 190 15.61 -0.52 -2.87
C ALA A 190 16.27 -0.88 -1.53
N PRO A 191 17.32 -0.14 -1.09
CA PRO A 191 17.88 -0.28 0.25
C PRO A 191 16.84 -0.02 1.35
N GLY A 192 16.79 -0.88 2.37
CA GLY A 192 15.83 -0.78 3.48
C GLY A 192 14.47 -1.42 3.20
N GLN A 193 14.20 -1.79 1.94
CA GLN A 193 13.11 -2.69 1.61
C GLN A 193 13.49 -4.10 2.07
N VAL A 194 12.82 -4.60 3.11
CA VAL A 194 12.95 -6.00 3.52
C VAL A 194 11.75 -6.74 2.98
N TRP A 195 12.02 -7.75 2.20
CA TRP A 195 11.01 -8.72 1.82
C TRP A 195 10.71 -9.53 3.05
N TRP A 196 9.44 -9.70 3.39
CA TRP A 196 9.10 -10.68 4.41
C TRP A 196 9.51 -12.05 3.85
N ASP A 197 10.74 -12.47 4.15
CA ASP A 197 11.01 -13.87 4.38
C ASP A 197 10.09 -14.20 5.55
N ILE A 198 8.88 -14.70 5.24
CA ILE A 198 7.96 -15.23 6.24
C ILE A 198 8.85 -16.08 7.16
N PRO A 199 8.95 -15.78 8.46
CA PRO A 199 9.82 -16.51 9.35
C PRO A 199 9.27 -17.93 9.42
N TRP A 200 9.81 -18.78 8.55
CA TRP A 200 9.61 -20.21 8.59
C TRP A 200 9.96 -20.65 10.01
N PRO A 201 9.09 -21.38 10.72
CA PRO A 201 9.64 -22.27 11.71
C PRO A 201 10.59 -23.23 10.96
N PRO A 202 11.83 -23.41 11.43
CA PRO A 202 12.68 -24.45 10.87
C PRO A 202 11.95 -25.79 11.00
N GLN A 203 12.04 -26.60 9.94
CA GLN A 203 11.57 -27.99 9.90
C GLN A 203 12.11 -28.80 11.07
#